data_AF-A0A0U1MYR6-F1
#
_entry.id   AF-A0A0U1MYR6-F1
#
_cell.length_a   1.000
_cell.length_b   1.000
_cell.length_c   1.000
_cell.angle_alpha   90.00
_cell.angle_beta   90.00
_cell.angle_gamma   90.00
#
_symmetry.space_group_name_H-M   'P 1'
#
loop_
_entity.id
_entity.type
_entity.pdbx_description
1 polymer ?
#
loop_
_entity_poly.entity_id
_entity_poly.type
_entity_poly.pdbx_seq_one_letter_code
_entity_poly.pdbx_strand_id
1 'polypeptide(L)'
;MVKKLYDRYSKNTINGKSNKSRNWVYSERPLNENQVRIHLEGTYRVADRVYTPKRNITLNKEVVTLKELNHIIRFAHISYGLYMGEHLSKGDIVINTKDGGKYTLESHKELQKNRENVKINTADVKNVTFELVKSVNDIEQV
;
A
#
# COMPACT_ATOMS: atom_id res chain seq x y z
N MET A 1 3.79 -9.36 16.06
CA MET A 1 4.43 -8.59 14.97
C MET A 1 3.42 -8.11 13.93
N VAL A 2 2.52 -8.96 13.42
CA VAL A 2 1.42 -8.58 12.50
C VAL A 2 0.59 -7.42 13.06
N LYS A 3 0.10 -7.54 14.30
CA LYS A 3 -0.66 -6.50 14.99
C LYS A 3 0.01 -5.12 14.96
N LYS A 4 1.34 -5.06 15.13
CA LYS A 4 2.09 -3.78 15.09
C LYS A 4 2.04 -3.13 13.70
N LEU A 5 2.16 -3.93 12.64
CA LEU A 5 2.03 -3.46 11.26
C LEU A 5 0.60 -3.01 10.95
N TYR A 6 -0.39 -3.78 11.40
CA TYR A 6 -1.80 -3.43 11.29
C TYR A 6 -2.10 -2.11 12.02
N ASP A 7 -1.76 -1.99 13.30
CA ASP A 7 -2.01 -0.81 14.13
C ASP A 7 -1.33 0.45 13.55
N ARG A 8 -0.15 0.30 12.95
CA ARG A 8 0.56 1.40 12.28
C ARG A 8 -0.15 1.82 11.00
N TYR A 9 -0.42 0.88 10.09
CA TYR A 9 -0.82 1.18 8.71
C TYR A 9 -2.34 1.19 8.47
N SER A 10 -3.16 0.74 9.42
CA SER A 10 -4.63 0.80 9.35
C SER A 10 -5.20 2.16 9.71
N LYS A 11 -4.38 3.08 10.22
CA LYS A 11 -4.80 4.46 10.51
C LYS A 11 -5.18 5.16 9.20
N ASN A 12 -6.40 5.67 9.12
CA ASN A 12 -6.91 6.38 7.95
C ASN A 12 -6.39 7.83 7.84
N THR A 13 -5.40 8.22 8.65
CA THR A 13 -4.77 9.54 8.65
C THR A 13 -3.24 9.41 8.76
N ILE A 14 -2.52 10.36 8.14
CA ILE A 14 -1.07 10.57 8.32
C ILE A 14 -0.72 12.02 7.92
N ASN A 15 0.07 12.72 8.73
CA ASN A 15 0.60 14.07 8.43
C ASN A 15 -0.47 15.07 7.93
N GLY A 16 -1.65 15.09 8.55
CA GLY A 16 -2.76 15.97 8.15
C GLY A 16 -3.54 15.53 6.90
N LYS A 17 -3.09 14.48 6.19
CA LYS A 17 -3.82 13.82 5.11
C LYS A 17 -4.72 12.72 5.69
N SER A 18 -5.83 12.44 5.02
CA SER A 18 -6.76 11.38 5.43
C SER A 18 -7.43 10.69 4.24
N ASN A 19 -7.81 9.43 4.43
CA ASN A 19 -8.63 8.70 3.47
C ASN A 19 -10.04 9.32 3.43
N LYS A 20 -10.34 10.08 2.39
CA LYS A 20 -11.65 10.65 2.10
C LYS A 20 -12.28 9.94 0.92
N SER A 21 -13.59 9.67 0.98
CA SER A 21 -14.33 9.03 -0.13
C SER A 21 -13.71 7.72 -0.64
N ARG A 22 -13.03 6.95 0.22
CA ARG A 22 -12.31 5.72 -0.17
C ARG A 22 -11.18 5.94 -1.20
N ASN A 23 -10.65 7.16 -1.29
CA ASN A 23 -9.54 7.50 -2.19
C ASN A 23 -8.25 6.70 -1.90
N TRP A 24 -8.08 6.12 -0.70
CA TRP A 24 -6.94 5.24 -0.40
C TRP A 24 -7.28 3.74 -0.50
N VAL A 25 -8.40 3.39 -1.14
CA VAL A 25 -8.87 2.00 -1.27
C VAL A 25 -9.14 1.69 -2.74
N TYR A 26 -10.13 2.34 -3.32
CA TYR A 26 -10.51 2.19 -4.73
C TYR A 26 -11.47 3.31 -5.12
N SER A 27 -11.22 3.92 -6.27
CA SER A 27 -12.12 4.91 -6.86
C SER A 27 -12.08 4.83 -8.38
N GLU A 28 -13.23 5.06 -9.00
CA GLU A 28 -13.39 5.25 -10.46
C GLU A 28 -13.87 6.66 -10.80
N ARG A 29 -14.03 7.54 -9.79
CA ARG A 29 -14.49 8.91 -10.00
C ARG A 29 -13.59 9.64 -11.00
N PRO A 30 -14.11 10.60 -11.79
CA PRO A 30 -13.27 11.47 -12.60
C PRO A 30 -12.17 12.11 -11.75
N LEU A 31 -10.96 12.22 -12.31
CA LEU A 31 -9.86 12.90 -11.66
C LEU A 31 -9.94 14.40 -11.94
N ASN A 32 -9.71 15.20 -10.90
CA ASN A 32 -9.43 16.61 -11.10
C ASN A 32 -8.05 16.78 -11.74
N GLU A 33 -7.79 17.92 -12.38
CA GLU A 33 -6.50 18.21 -13.04
C GLU A 33 -5.31 18.08 -12.10
N ASN A 34 -5.51 18.43 -10.82
CA ASN A 34 -4.49 18.36 -9.78
C ASN A 34 -4.39 16.98 -9.10
N GLN A 35 -5.03 15.93 -9.64
CA GLN A 35 -5.01 14.58 -9.06
C GLN A 35 -4.30 13.56 -9.95
N VAL A 36 -3.81 12.52 -9.30
CA VAL A 36 -3.32 11.29 -9.92
C VAL A 36 -4.01 10.08 -9.31
N ARG A 37 -4.20 9.04 -10.13
CA ARG A 37 -4.60 7.70 -9.68
C ARG A 37 -3.43 6.75 -9.88
N ILE A 38 -2.99 6.13 -8.78
CA ILE A 38 -1.93 5.14 -8.78
C ILE A 38 -2.58 3.77 -8.59
N HIS A 39 -2.46 2.92 -9.59
CA HIS A 39 -3.00 1.56 -9.55
C HIS A 39 -2.06 0.63 -8.79
N LEU A 40 -2.65 -0.28 -7.99
CA LEU A 40 -1.94 -1.35 -7.31
C LEU A 40 -2.21 -2.65 -8.09
N GLU A 41 -1.17 -3.19 -8.70
CA GLU A 41 -1.24 -4.27 -9.69
C GLU A 41 -0.36 -5.44 -9.24
N GLY A 42 -0.97 -6.56 -8.88
CA GLY A 42 -0.20 -7.67 -8.33
C GLY A 42 -1.03 -8.79 -7.77
N THR A 43 -0.35 -9.71 -7.09
CA THR A 43 -0.95 -10.91 -6.52
C THR A 43 -0.74 -10.98 -5.01
N TYR A 44 -1.77 -11.48 -4.32
CA TYR A 44 -1.68 -11.88 -2.93
C TYR A 44 -2.04 -13.36 -2.83
N ARG A 45 -1.07 -14.20 -2.52
CA ARG A 45 -1.27 -15.63 -2.30
C ARG A 45 -1.49 -15.90 -0.81
N VAL A 46 -2.56 -16.62 -0.47
CA VAL A 46 -2.81 -17.11 0.88
C VAL A 46 -2.94 -18.63 0.82
N ALA A 47 -2.05 -19.34 1.53
CA ALA A 47 -1.84 -20.77 1.34
C ALA A 47 -1.70 -21.10 -0.16
N ASP A 48 -2.58 -21.94 -0.69
CA ASP A 48 -2.54 -22.38 -2.09
C ASP A 48 -3.41 -21.53 -3.04
N ARG A 49 -4.05 -20.47 -2.53
CA ARG A 49 -4.97 -19.64 -3.33
C ARG A 49 -4.31 -18.33 -3.74
N VAL A 50 -4.41 -17.99 -5.02
CA VAL A 50 -3.91 -16.72 -5.57
C VAL A 50 -5.07 -15.75 -5.75
N TYR A 51 -4.92 -14.54 -5.20
CA TYR A 51 -5.88 -13.44 -5.34
C TYR A 51 -5.26 -12.29 -6.13
N THR A 52 -6.06 -11.63 -6.96
CA THR A 52 -5.68 -10.41 -7.72
C THR A 52 -6.56 -9.23 -7.30
N PRO A 53 -6.35 -8.66 -6.11
CA PRO A 53 -7.22 -7.61 -5.59
C PRO A 53 -7.09 -6.33 -6.42
N LYS A 54 -8.23 -5.80 -6.89
CA LYS A 54 -8.28 -4.52 -7.61
C LYS A 54 -8.28 -3.37 -6.61
N ARG A 55 -7.19 -2.61 -6.54
CA ARG A 55 -7.05 -1.43 -5.68
C ARG A 55 -6.39 -0.28 -6.43
N ASN A 56 -6.71 0.94 -6.02
CA ASN A 56 -6.01 2.14 -6.46
C ASN A 56 -6.04 3.19 -5.36
N ILE A 57 -5.07 4.11 -5.41
CA ILE A 57 -5.06 5.29 -4.55
C ILE A 57 -5.15 6.54 -5.41
N THR A 58 -6.00 7.49 -5.00
CA THR A 58 -6.18 8.78 -5.65
C THR A 58 -5.60 9.87 -4.74
N LEU A 59 -4.60 10.59 -5.25
CA LEU A 59 -3.82 11.59 -4.51
C LEU A 59 -3.77 12.91 -5.28
N ASN A 60 -3.47 14.01 -4.60
CA ASN A 60 -3.10 15.25 -5.28
C ASN A 60 -1.68 15.11 -5.88
N LYS A 61 -1.42 15.86 -6.95
CA LYS A 61 -0.09 16.09 -7.52
C LYS A 61 0.69 16.99 -6.57
N GLU A 62 1.58 16.42 -5.78
CA GLU A 62 2.40 17.13 -4.79
C GLU A 62 3.66 16.31 -4.45
N VAL A 63 4.64 16.95 -3.81
CA VAL A 63 5.79 16.25 -3.23
C VAL A 63 5.41 15.74 -1.84
N VAL A 64 5.45 14.43 -1.67
CA VAL A 64 5.21 13.75 -0.38
C VAL A 64 6.47 13.05 0.10
N THR A 65 6.48 12.66 1.37
CA THR A 65 7.52 11.78 1.91
C THR A 65 7.25 10.31 1.58
N LEU A 66 8.30 9.50 1.48
CA LEU A 66 8.17 8.05 1.33
C LEU A 66 7.43 7.44 2.53
N LYS A 67 7.53 8.04 3.72
CA LYS A 67 6.73 7.66 4.89
C LYS A 67 5.23 7.76 4.61
N GLU A 68 4.77 8.89 4.06
CA GLU A 68 3.36 9.11 3.71
C GLU A 68 2.91 8.16 2.61
N LEU A 69 3.69 8.05 1.53
CA LEU A 69 3.31 7.21 0.40
C LEU A 69 3.28 5.71 0.78
N ASN A 70 4.26 5.23 1.54
CA ASN A 70 4.26 3.86 2.09
C ASN A 70 3.04 3.62 2.98
N HIS A 71 2.66 4.58 3.82
CA HIS A 71 1.50 4.44 4.70
C HIS A 71 0.21 4.27 3.91
N ILE A 72 -0.02 5.15 2.94
CA ILE A 72 -1.22 5.14 2.10
C ILE A 72 -1.32 3.86 1.27
N ILE A 73 -0.20 3.41 0.68
CA ILE A 73 -0.14 2.17 -0.08
C ILE A 73 -0.47 0.96 0.82
N ARG A 74 0.16 0.86 2.00
CA ARG A 74 -0.13 -0.26 2.93
C ARG A 74 -1.55 -0.20 3.48
N PHE A 75 -2.12 1.00 3.69
CA PHE A 75 -3.54 1.15 4.00
C PHE A 75 -4.43 0.55 2.91
N ALA A 76 -4.12 0.81 1.63
CA ALA A 76 -4.83 0.21 0.50
C ALA A 76 -4.71 -1.32 0.50
N HIS A 77 -3.56 -1.88 0.84
CA HIS A 77 -3.39 -3.33 0.95
C HIS A 77 -4.16 -3.96 2.13
N ILE A 78 -4.24 -3.26 3.27
CA ILE A 78 -5.05 -3.70 4.42
C ILE A 78 -6.53 -3.82 4.03
N SER A 79 -7.02 -2.97 3.12
CA SER A 79 -8.43 -2.99 2.68
C SER A 79 -8.86 -4.26 1.93
N TYR A 80 -7.94 -5.18 1.61
CA TYR A 80 -8.27 -6.51 1.11
C TYR A 80 -7.75 -7.65 2.01
N GLY A 81 -7.18 -7.34 3.18
CA GLY A 81 -6.78 -8.34 4.18
C GLY A 81 -5.29 -8.45 4.47
N LEU A 82 -4.43 -7.56 3.93
CA LEU A 82 -3.01 -7.55 4.34
C LEU A 82 -2.89 -7.17 5.84
N TYR A 83 -2.03 -7.87 6.58
CA TYR A 83 -1.85 -7.73 8.04
C TYR A 83 -3.08 -8.00 8.90
N MET A 84 -4.11 -8.65 8.36
CA MET A 84 -5.18 -9.24 9.17
C MET A 84 -4.79 -10.65 9.60
N GLY A 85 -5.19 -11.04 10.80
CA GLY A 85 -4.88 -12.34 11.40
C GLY A 85 -3.54 -12.40 12.12
N GLU A 86 -2.99 -13.60 12.24
CA GLU A 86 -1.83 -13.87 13.11
C GLU A 86 -0.52 -14.04 12.35
N HIS A 87 -0.59 -14.33 11.05
CA HIS A 87 0.57 -14.67 10.24
C HIS A 87 1.05 -13.51 9.35
N LEU A 88 2.37 -13.27 9.35
CA LEU A 88 3.00 -12.26 8.53
C LEU A 88 3.02 -12.67 7.06
N SER A 89 2.65 -11.75 6.18
CA SER A 89 2.91 -11.87 4.75
C SER A 89 4.37 -11.50 4.44
N LYS A 90 4.96 -12.21 3.48
CA LYS A 90 6.27 -11.91 2.87
C LYS A 90 6.08 -11.42 1.44
N GLY A 91 7.14 -10.82 0.90
CA GLY A 91 7.17 -10.26 -0.45
C GLY A 91 7.35 -8.75 -0.44
N ASP A 92 7.42 -8.20 -1.64
CA ASP A 92 7.73 -6.80 -1.86
C ASP A 92 6.55 -6.06 -2.49
N ILE A 93 6.36 -4.83 -2.04
CA ILE A 93 5.51 -3.84 -2.69
C ILE A 93 6.46 -2.81 -3.30
N VAL A 94 6.40 -2.63 -4.62
CA VAL A 94 7.33 -1.79 -5.38
C VAL A 94 6.59 -0.62 -5.98
N ILE A 95 7.00 0.59 -5.61
CA ILE A 95 6.54 1.82 -6.25
C ILE A 95 7.41 2.04 -7.49
N ASN A 96 6.82 2.00 -8.68
CA ASN A 96 7.54 2.24 -9.93
C ASN A 96 7.33 3.68 -10.37
N THR A 97 8.41 4.39 -10.69
CA THR A 97 8.34 5.73 -11.26
C THR A 97 8.33 5.67 -12.80
N LYS A 98 7.88 6.77 -13.43
CA LYS A 98 7.74 6.85 -14.89
C LYS A 98 9.07 6.79 -15.63
N ASP A 99 10.16 7.21 -15.00
CA ASP A 99 11.54 7.19 -15.50
C ASP A 99 12.26 5.85 -15.27
N GLY A 100 11.58 4.85 -14.70
CA GLY A 100 12.15 3.52 -14.44
C GLY A 100 12.78 3.33 -13.06
N GLY A 101 12.81 4.38 -12.23
CA GLY A 101 13.18 4.28 -10.82
C GLY A 101 12.19 3.44 -9.99
N LYS A 102 12.65 2.98 -8.81
CA LYS A 102 11.88 2.08 -7.94
C LYS A 102 12.10 2.37 -6.46
N TYR A 103 11.04 2.24 -5.66
CA TYR A 103 11.12 2.19 -4.21
C TYR A 103 10.49 0.89 -3.69
N THR A 104 11.33 0.00 -3.14
CA THR A 104 10.88 -1.28 -2.58
C THR A 104 10.46 -1.13 -1.12
N LEU A 105 9.30 -1.70 -0.79
CA LEU A 105 8.70 -1.75 0.54
C LEU A 105 8.50 -3.23 0.93
N GLU A 106 9.37 -3.74 1.79
CA GLU A 106 9.31 -5.12 2.26
C GLU A 106 8.09 -5.31 3.18
N SER A 107 7.16 -6.21 2.84
CA SER A 107 5.88 -6.34 3.56
C SER A 107 6.03 -6.83 4.99
N HIS A 108 7.04 -7.65 5.25
CA HIS A 108 7.23 -8.32 6.54
C HIS A 108 7.71 -7.40 7.66
N LYS A 109 8.05 -6.14 7.38
CA LYS A 109 8.56 -5.17 8.36
C LYS A 109 8.11 -3.74 8.07
N GLU A 110 8.34 -2.86 9.04
CA GLU A 110 8.10 -1.42 8.91
C GLU A 110 9.14 -0.76 8.00
N LEU A 111 8.78 0.39 7.41
CA LEU A 111 9.72 1.22 6.66
C LEU A 111 10.90 1.63 7.56
N GLN A 112 12.12 1.53 7.03
CA GLN A 112 13.34 1.92 7.73
C GLN A 112 13.35 3.44 8.02
N LYS A 113 13.73 3.83 9.25
CA LYS A 113 13.68 5.25 9.70
C LYS A 113 14.48 6.20 8.80
N ASN A 114 15.64 5.77 8.32
CA ASN A 114 16.50 6.56 7.42
C ASN A 114 15.86 6.84 6.05
N ARG A 115 14.79 6.11 5.67
CA ARG A 115 14.08 6.29 4.41
C ARG A 115 12.84 7.17 4.54
N GLU A 116 12.43 7.54 5.75
CA GLU A 116 11.15 8.23 5.97
C GLU A 116 11.05 9.57 5.23
N ASN A 117 12.14 10.33 5.16
CA ASN A 117 12.16 11.70 4.60
C ASN A 117 12.50 11.77 3.11
N VAL A 118 12.62 10.64 2.42
CA VAL A 118 12.81 10.62 0.96
C VAL A 118 11.63 11.30 0.30
N LYS A 119 11.88 12.29 -0.55
CA LYS A 119 10.86 13.07 -1.25
C LYS A 119 10.46 12.40 -2.56
N ILE A 120 9.16 12.31 -2.83
CA ILE A 120 8.58 11.69 -4.01
C ILE A 120 7.49 12.60 -4.54
N ASN A 121 7.56 12.98 -5.81
CA ASN A 121 6.44 13.64 -6.47
C ASN A 121 5.42 12.58 -6.90
N THR A 122 4.18 12.69 -6.42
CA THR A 122 3.12 11.72 -6.73
C THR A 122 2.81 11.65 -8.23
N ALA A 123 3.05 12.75 -8.97
CA ALA A 123 2.89 12.78 -10.42
C ALA A 123 3.90 11.90 -11.17
N ASP A 124 5.02 11.55 -10.54
CA ASP A 124 6.10 10.76 -11.16
C ASP A 124 5.91 9.26 -10.93
N VAL A 125 4.95 8.87 -10.07
CA VAL A 125 4.60 7.47 -9.84
C VAL A 125 3.81 6.94 -11.03
N LYS A 126 4.27 5.82 -11.60
CA LYS A 126 3.59 5.09 -12.68
C LYS A 126 2.51 4.17 -12.12
N ASN A 127 2.91 3.22 -11.29
CA ASN A 127 2.03 2.25 -10.62
C ASN A 127 2.73 1.70 -9.37
N VAL A 128 2.02 0.84 -8.63
CA VAL A 128 2.58 0.01 -7.57
C VAL A 128 2.40 -1.44 -7.95
N THR A 129 3.48 -2.21 -7.98
CA THR A 129 3.44 -3.65 -8.24
C THR A 129 3.71 -4.45 -6.97
N PHE A 130 3.12 -5.64 -6.85
CA PHE A 130 3.34 -6.47 -5.66
C PHE A 130 3.18 -7.97 -5.92
N GLU A 131 3.98 -8.75 -5.20
CA GLU A 131 3.85 -10.20 -5.10
C GLU A 131 3.97 -10.56 -3.63
N LEU A 132 2.84 -10.87 -3.00
CA LEU A 132 2.75 -11.09 -1.57
C LEU A 132 2.29 -12.51 -1.27
N VAL A 133 2.86 -13.12 -0.23
CA VAL A 133 2.54 -14.49 0.18
C VAL A 133 2.29 -14.53 1.68
N LYS A 134 1.13 -15.04 2.09
CA LYS A 134 0.84 -15.51 3.45
C LYS A 134 0.77 -17.03 3.42
N SER A 135 1.76 -17.70 4.02
CA SER A 135 1.96 -19.15 3.85
C SER A 135 0.82 -20.04 4.38
N VAL A 136 0.01 -19.53 5.31
CA VAL A 136 -1.04 -20.29 5.99
C VAL A 136 -2.33 -19.45 6.07
N ASN A 137 -3.46 -20.13 6.09
CA ASN A 137 -4.73 -19.50 6.51
C ASN A 137 -4.68 -19.24 8.02
N ASP A 138 -5.38 -18.20 8.48
CA ASP A 138 -5.63 -18.10 9.91
C ASP A 138 -6.62 -19.21 10.29
N ILE A 139 -6.41 -19.83 11.45
CA ILE A 139 -7.36 -20.81 11.98
C ILE A 139 -8.60 -20.01 12.40
N GLU A 140 -9.76 -20.27 11.80
CA GLU A 140 -11.03 -19.77 12.34
C GLU A 140 -11.18 -20.38 13.74
N GLN A 141 -11.19 -19.53 14.79
CA GLN A 141 -11.63 -19.99 16.10
C GLN A 141 -13.12 -20.31 15.97
N VAL A 142 -13.45 -21.61 16.08
CA VAL A 142 -14.81 -22.15 16.14
C VAL A 142 -15.46 -21.76 17.46
#